data_AF-A0A6A2FNA5-F1
#
_entry.id   AF-A0A6A2FNA5-F1
#
_cell.length_a   1.000
_cell.length_b   1.000
_cell.length_c   1.000
_cell.angle_alpha   90.00
_cell.angle_beta   90.00
_cell.angle_gamma   90.00
#
_symmetry.space_group_name_H-M   'P 1'
#
loop_
_entity.id
_entity.type
_entity.pdbx_description
1 polymer ?
#
loop_
_entity_poly.entity_id
_entity_poly.type
_entity_poly.pdbx_seq_one_letter_code
_entity_poly.pdbx_strand_id
1 'polypeptide(L)'
;MDIEYVTKGYCRFRLEDSLKLQTQNIPSGYGVYIFHRNVEDGDILYIGKSGTVLQNGCYKTQGLRDRLNNKQDGMKREEFLRMKMNEDNTIQKIFIEWYIIDERKYLPGLIEALLLQDYFTQHSCLPIWNNEF
;
A
#
# COMPACT_ATOMS: atom_id res chain seq x y z
N MET A 1 14.09 -1.15 -13.39
CA MET A 1 14.62 -2.38 -12.75
C MET A 1 13.48 -3.36 -12.71
N ASP A 2 13.64 -4.55 -13.30
CA ASP A 2 12.60 -5.57 -13.23
C ASP A 2 12.64 -6.19 -11.83
N ILE A 3 11.65 -5.85 -10.99
CA ILE A 3 11.56 -6.33 -9.63
C ILE A 3 10.84 -7.68 -9.66
N GLU A 4 11.50 -8.70 -9.10
CA GLU A 4 10.92 -10.02 -8.92
C GLU A 4 10.16 -10.09 -7.59
N TYR A 5 8.86 -10.36 -7.67
CA TYR A 5 7.98 -10.52 -6.51
C TYR A 5 7.73 -11.99 -6.23
N VAL A 6 7.64 -12.36 -4.95
CA VAL A 6 7.27 -13.72 -4.53
C VAL A 6 5.84 -14.04 -4.95
N THR A 7 4.94 -13.08 -4.72
CA THR A 7 3.55 -13.15 -5.14
C THR A 7 2.94 -11.75 -5.15
N LYS A 8 1.86 -11.59 -5.90
CA LYS A 8 1.12 -10.34 -6.01
C LYS A 8 -0.37 -10.63 -6.18
N GLY A 9 -1.17 -9.61 -5.96
CA GLY A 9 -2.59 -9.69 -6.23
C GLY A 9 -3.28 -8.38 -5.89
N TYR A 10 -4.60 -8.46 -5.85
CA TYR A 10 -5.44 -7.32 -5.57
C TYR A 10 -6.56 -7.68 -4.60
N CYS A 11 -7.03 -6.69 -3.88
CA CYS A 11 -8.34 -6.70 -3.25
C CYS A 11 -9.00 -5.33 -3.43
N ARG A 12 -10.20 -5.17 -2.90
CA ARG A 12 -10.96 -3.92 -3.05
C ARG A 12 -11.61 -3.54 -1.72
N PHE A 13 -11.82 -2.24 -1.54
CA PHE A 13 -12.49 -1.69 -0.38
C PHE A 13 -13.55 -0.68 -0.81
N ARG A 14 -14.76 -0.82 -0.24
CA ARG A 14 -15.91 0.08 -0.36
C ARG A 14 -16.40 0.53 1.01
N LEU A 15 -17.29 1.52 1.03
CA LEU A 15 -17.85 2.09 2.27
C LEU A 15 -18.67 1.10 3.12
N GLU A 16 -19.03 -0.06 2.60
CA GLU A 16 -19.73 -1.11 3.34
C GLU A 16 -18.81 -2.28 3.75
N ASP A 17 -17.57 -2.32 3.22
CA ASP A 17 -16.65 -3.44 3.43
C ASP A 17 -15.97 -3.39 4.80
N SER A 18 -15.54 -4.55 5.32
CA SER A 18 -14.51 -4.61 6.35
C SER A 18 -13.14 -4.77 5.70
N LEU A 19 -12.22 -3.85 5.96
CA LEU A 19 -10.87 -3.91 5.39
C LEU A 19 -10.13 -5.18 5.84
N LYS A 20 -10.37 -5.60 7.08
CA LYS A 20 -9.81 -6.84 7.64
C LYS A 20 -10.25 -8.07 6.83
N LEU A 21 -11.53 -8.15 6.45
CA LEU A 21 -12.03 -9.25 5.62
C LEU A 21 -11.49 -9.17 4.20
N GLN A 22 -11.42 -7.98 3.60
CA GLN A 22 -10.91 -7.79 2.24
C GLN A 22 -9.42 -8.15 2.11
N THR A 23 -8.65 -8.04 3.20
CA THR A 23 -7.21 -8.32 3.24
C THR A 23 -6.88 -9.69 3.86
N GLN A 24 -7.88 -10.50 4.24
CA GLN A 24 -7.65 -11.73 5.02
C GLN A 24 -6.77 -12.76 4.28
N ASN A 25 -6.91 -12.82 2.95
CA ASN A 25 -6.22 -13.77 2.07
C ASN A 25 -4.84 -13.29 1.63
N ILE A 26 -4.41 -12.09 2.03
CA ILE A 26 -3.04 -11.64 1.75
C ILE A 26 -2.08 -12.54 2.55
N PRO A 27 -1.12 -13.20 1.88
CA PRO A 27 -0.19 -14.09 2.55
C PRO A 27 0.75 -13.34 3.50
N SER A 28 1.37 -14.07 4.42
CA SER A 28 2.40 -13.50 5.29
C SER A 28 3.62 -13.08 4.47
N GLY A 29 4.24 -11.97 4.84
CA GLY A 29 5.43 -11.44 4.21
C GLY A 29 5.51 -9.92 4.27
N TYR A 30 6.63 -9.37 3.81
CA TYR A 30 6.84 -7.94 3.64
C TYR A 30 6.68 -7.54 2.18
N GLY A 31 6.42 -6.26 1.96
CA GLY A 31 6.37 -5.74 0.60
C GLY A 31 5.70 -4.38 0.52
N VAL A 32 5.04 -4.14 -0.60
CA VAL A 32 4.46 -2.85 -0.97
C VAL A 32 3.01 -3.00 -1.38
N TYR A 33 2.27 -1.91 -1.28
CA TYR A 33 0.88 -1.82 -1.71
C TYR A 33 0.60 -0.46 -2.32
N ILE A 34 -0.33 -0.46 -3.27
CA ILE A 34 -0.76 0.72 -4.03
C ILE A 34 -2.27 0.82 -3.94
N PHE A 35 -2.77 2.02 -3.63
CA PHE A 35 -4.19 2.32 -3.64
C PHE A 35 -4.52 3.04 -4.94
N HIS A 36 -5.43 2.47 -5.72
CA HIS A 36 -5.93 3.05 -6.96
C HIS A 36 -7.38 3.50 -6.82
N ARG A 37 -7.71 4.58 -7.52
CA ARG A 37 -9.06 5.12 -7.63
C ARG A 37 -9.93 4.22 -8.51
N ASN A 38 -10.98 3.63 -7.93
CA ASN A 38 -12.10 2.94 -8.58
C ASN A 38 -11.80 1.67 -9.40
N VAL A 39 -10.70 1.59 -10.13
CA VAL A 39 -10.31 0.48 -11.01
C VAL A 39 -8.82 0.15 -10.81
N GLU A 40 -8.37 -0.99 -11.35
CA GLU A 40 -6.99 -1.48 -11.19
C GLU A 40 -5.96 -0.49 -11.71
N ASP A 41 -6.12 -0.01 -12.94
CA ASP A 41 -5.24 1.01 -13.55
C ASP A 41 -5.71 2.45 -13.30
N GLY A 42 -6.46 2.68 -12.22
CA GLY A 42 -6.95 4.01 -11.86
C GLY A 42 -5.85 4.88 -11.27
N ASP A 43 -6.15 6.17 -11.09
CA ASP A 43 -5.22 7.12 -10.46
C ASP A 43 -4.67 6.57 -9.14
N ILE A 44 -3.35 6.63 -8.98
CA ILE A 44 -2.69 6.22 -7.75
C ILE A 44 -2.96 7.27 -6.68
N LEU A 45 -3.60 6.83 -5.60
CA LEU A 45 -3.97 7.63 -4.44
C LEU A 45 -2.88 7.58 -3.37
N TYR A 46 -2.27 6.40 -3.18
CA TYR A 46 -1.26 6.16 -2.15
C TYR A 46 -0.35 5.00 -2.52
N ILE A 47 0.93 5.10 -2.18
CA ILE A 47 1.90 4.00 -2.20
C ILE A 47 2.48 3.84 -0.80
N GLY A 48 2.55 2.61 -0.31
CA GLY A 48 3.12 2.32 1.00
C GLY A 48 3.80 0.96 1.09
N LYS A 49 4.59 0.77 2.15
CA LYS A 49 5.25 -0.52 2.46
C LYS A 49 4.97 -1.08 3.85
N SER A 50 5.29 -2.36 4.00
CA SER A 50 5.55 -3.04 5.28
C SER A 50 7.01 -3.52 5.38
N GLY A 51 7.43 -4.00 6.55
CA GLY A 51 8.78 -4.55 6.73
C GLY A 51 9.89 -3.51 6.87
N THR A 52 9.86 -2.72 7.94
CA THR A 52 11.01 -1.86 8.29
C THR A 52 12.18 -2.73 8.75
N VAL A 53 13.30 -2.62 8.05
CA VAL A 53 14.57 -3.27 8.41
C VAL A 53 15.31 -2.41 9.42
N LEU A 54 15.78 -3.05 10.49
CA LEU A 54 16.60 -2.45 11.53
C LEU A 54 18.08 -2.52 11.14
N GLN A 55 18.92 -1.74 11.83
CA GLN A 55 20.36 -1.72 11.56
C GLN A 55 21.03 -3.11 11.70
N ASN A 56 20.49 -3.99 12.53
CA ASN A 56 20.99 -5.36 12.71
C ASN A 56 20.46 -6.36 11.66
N GLY A 57 19.75 -5.88 10.64
CA GLY A 57 19.18 -6.71 9.57
C GLY A 57 17.85 -7.38 9.92
N CYS A 58 17.36 -7.28 11.16
CA CYS A 58 16.05 -7.82 11.52
C CYS A 58 14.92 -6.93 11.03
N TYR A 59 13.79 -7.54 10.66
CA TYR A 59 12.57 -6.82 10.32
C TYR A 59 11.71 -6.58 11.56
N LYS A 60 11.02 -5.44 11.61
CA LYS A 60 9.94 -5.23 12.59
C LYS A 60 8.77 -6.20 12.29
N THR A 61 8.10 -6.66 13.34
CA THR A 61 7.05 -7.71 13.33
C THR A 61 5.71 -7.30 12.69
N GLN A 62 5.74 -6.52 11.61
CA GLN A 62 4.54 -6.06 10.90
C GLN A 62 4.63 -6.42 9.42
N GLY A 63 3.96 -7.52 9.05
CA GLY A 63 3.79 -7.95 7.66
C GLY A 63 2.85 -7.04 6.88
N LEU A 64 2.69 -7.30 5.57
CA LEU A 64 1.90 -6.47 4.67
C LEU A 64 0.43 -6.36 5.09
N ARG A 65 -0.20 -7.51 5.42
CA ARG A 65 -1.59 -7.54 5.91
C ARG A 65 -1.77 -6.73 7.19
N ASP A 66 -0.85 -6.88 8.15
CA ASP A 66 -0.93 -6.16 9.42
C ASP A 66 -0.73 -4.66 9.21
N ARG A 67 0.17 -4.27 8.30
CA ARG A 67 0.41 -2.88 7.93
C ARG A 67 -0.81 -2.23 7.29
N LEU A 68 -1.47 -2.94 6.36
CA LEU A 68 -2.69 -2.49 5.71
C LEU A 68 -3.86 -2.30 6.69
N ASN A 69 -3.87 -3.00 7.81
CA ASN A 69 -4.90 -2.83 8.85
C ASN A 69 -4.45 -1.93 10.02
N ASN A 70 -3.22 -1.40 9.99
CA ASN A 70 -2.70 -0.56 11.06
C ASN A 70 -3.17 0.90 10.92
N LYS A 71 -2.78 1.75 11.88
CA LYS A 71 -3.13 3.17 11.83
C LYS A 71 -2.46 3.93 10.67
N GLN A 72 -3.17 4.92 10.16
CA GLN A 72 -2.67 5.97 9.27
C GLN A 72 -3.21 7.30 9.82
N ASP A 73 -2.35 8.31 9.93
CA ASP A 73 -2.67 9.63 10.49
C ASP A 73 -3.39 9.55 11.86
N GLY A 74 -2.91 8.64 12.72
CA GLY A 74 -3.41 8.49 14.10
C GLY A 74 -4.71 7.67 14.25
N MET A 75 -5.42 7.36 13.17
CA MET A 75 -6.67 6.59 13.17
C MET A 75 -6.53 5.23 12.46
N LYS A 76 -7.49 4.31 12.62
CA LYS A 76 -7.40 2.99 11.96
C LYS A 76 -7.46 3.15 10.44
N ARG A 77 -6.74 2.31 9.67
CA ARG A 77 -6.74 2.41 8.20
C ARG A 77 -8.15 2.43 7.61
N GLU A 78 -9.02 1.55 8.09
CA GLU A 78 -10.39 1.48 7.59
C GLU A 78 -11.14 2.82 7.79
N GLU A 79 -10.99 3.45 8.95
CA GLU A 79 -11.59 4.76 9.25
C GLU A 79 -10.99 5.84 8.35
N PHE A 80 -9.67 5.84 8.16
CA PHE A 80 -8.98 6.75 7.24
C PHE A 80 -9.50 6.63 5.81
N LEU A 81 -9.62 5.41 5.28
CA LEU A 81 -10.10 5.19 3.92
C LEU A 81 -11.55 5.66 3.75
N ARG A 82 -12.43 5.36 4.72
CA ARG A 82 -13.81 5.85 4.71
C ARG A 82 -13.88 7.37 4.72
N MET A 83 -13.08 8.00 5.59
CA MET A 83 -12.98 9.46 5.66
C MET A 83 -12.57 10.04 4.30
N LYS A 84 -11.50 9.51 3.68
CA LYS A 84 -11.04 9.96 2.36
C LYS A 84 -12.07 9.76 1.24
N MET A 85 -12.79 8.64 1.24
CA MET A 85 -13.86 8.39 0.27
C MET A 85 -15.08 9.31 0.49
N ASN A 86 -15.36 9.73 1.72
CA ASN A 86 -16.43 10.69 2.01
C ASN A 86 -16.02 12.13 1.69
N GLU A 87 -14.73 12.48 1.81
CA GLU A 87 -14.16 13.77 1.40
C GLU A 87 -14.20 13.95 -0.13
N ASP A 88 -14.00 12.87 -0.89
CA ASP A 88 -14.02 12.86 -2.36
C ASP A 88 -15.06 11.85 -2.88
N ASN A 89 -16.25 12.36 -3.19
CA ASN A 89 -17.39 11.55 -3.68
C ASN A 89 -17.15 10.89 -5.04
N THR A 90 -16.04 11.19 -5.72
CA THR A 90 -15.69 10.50 -6.97
C THR A 90 -14.98 9.16 -6.70
N ILE A 91 -14.58 8.89 -5.45
CA ILE A 91 -13.98 7.61 -5.02
C ILE A 91 -15.10 6.69 -4.50
N GLN A 92 -15.59 5.83 -5.38
CA GLN A 92 -16.62 4.83 -5.06
C GLN A 92 -16.00 3.54 -4.49
N LYS A 93 -14.73 3.28 -4.81
CA LYS A 93 -14.00 2.09 -4.38
C LYS A 93 -12.50 2.37 -4.42
N ILE A 94 -11.77 1.81 -3.47
CA ILE A 94 -10.31 1.77 -3.50
C ILE A 94 -9.90 0.37 -3.96
N PHE A 95 -9.16 0.31 -5.05
CA PHE A 95 -8.51 -0.93 -5.49
C PHE A 95 -7.14 -1.00 -4.82
N ILE A 96 -6.86 -2.10 -4.12
CA ILE A 96 -5.64 -2.27 -3.34
C ILE A 96 -4.81 -3.32 -4.05
N GLU A 97 -3.82 -2.86 -4.81
CA GLU A 97 -2.79 -3.71 -5.38
C GLU A 97 -1.72 -3.99 -4.33
N TRP A 98 -1.24 -5.22 -4.24
CA TRP A 98 -0.25 -5.60 -3.24
C TRP A 98 0.76 -6.60 -3.80
N TYR A 99 1.97 -6.52 -3.27
CA TYR A 99 3.12 -7.31 -3.68
C TYR A 99 3.89 -7.79 -2.46
N ILE A 100 4.18 -9.09 -2.40
CA ILE A 100 5.13 -9.66 -1.45
C ILE A 100 6.49 -9.74 -2.13
N ILE A 101 7.50 -9.15 -1.50
CA ILE A 101 8.86 -9.11 -2.05
C ILE A 101 9.69 -10.30 -1.54
N ASP A 102 10.77 -10.61 -2.27
CA ASP A 102 11.83 -11.46 -1.74
C ASP A 102 12.76 -10.62 -0.86
N GLU A 103 12.59 -10.74 0.46
CA GLU A 103 13.37 -10.01 1.48
C GLU A 103 14.87 -10.33 1.46
N ARG A 104 15.29 -11.41 0.78
CA ARG A 104 16.71 -11.72 0.57
C ARG A 104 17.35 -10.91 -0.55
N LYS A 105 16.53 -10.38 -1.46
CA LYS A 105 16.97 -9.62 -2.64
C LYS A 105 16.74 -8.13 -2.48
N TYR A 106 15.62 -7.74 -1.85
CA TYR A 106 15.17 -6.35 -1.86
C TYR A 106 14.75 -5.87 -0.47
N LEU A 107 15.06 -4.61 -0.18
CA LEU A 107 14.50 -3.89 0.96
C LEU A 107 13.12 -3.34 0.56
N PRO A 108 12.07 -3.49 1.38
CA PRO A 108 10.76 -2.91 1.07
C PRO A 108 10.81 -1.39 0.86
N GLY A 109 11.70 -0.69 1.58
CA GLY A 109 11.94 0.76 1.41
C GLY A 109 12.49 1.13 0.04
N LEU A 110 13.36 0.30 -0.54
CA LEU A 110 13.86 0.53 -1.89
C LEU A 110 12.74 0.38 -2.92
N ILE A 111 11.88 -0.64 -2.77
CA ILE A 111 10.79 -0.87 -3.72
C ILE A 111 9.75 0.25 -3.65
N GLU A 112 9.36 0.69 -2.44
CA GLU A 112 8.49 1.85 -2.23
C GLU A 112 9.10 3.11 -2.87
N ALA A 113 10.40 3.34 -2.69
CA ALA A 113 11.13 4.44 -3.30
C ALA A 113 11.09 4.42 -4.83
N LEU A 114 11.29 3.25 -5.44
CA LEU A 114 11.24 3.12 -6.89
C LEU A 114 9.85 3.40 -7.45
N LEU A 115 8.79 2.92 -6.78
CA LEU A 115 7.40 3.18 -7.18
C LEU A 115 7.04 4.67 -7.03
N LEU A 116 7.43 5.31 -5.92
CA LEU A 116 7.20 6.74 -5.71
C LEU A 116 8.02 7.58 -6.69
N GLN A 117 9.26 7.19 -6.99
CA GLN A 117 10.10 7.85 -7.99
C GLN A 117 9.50 7.74 -9.40
N ASP A 118 8.95 6.58 -9.78
CA ASP A 118 8.30 6.40 -11.08
C ASP A 118 7.07 7.31 -11.21
N TYR A 119 6.20 7.32 -10.20
CA TYR A 119 5.06 8.24 -10.15
C TYR A 119 5.52 9.71 -10.23
N PHE A 120 6.50 10.10 -9.42
CA PHE A 120 7.02 11.47 -9.44
C PHE A 120 7.62 11.85 -10.80
N THR A 121 8.29 10.92 -11.48
CA THR A 121 8.86 11.18 -12.82
C THR A 121 7.77 11.49 -13.84
N GLN A 122 6.61 10.84 -13.72
CA GLN A 122 5.48 11.01 -14.64
C GLN A 122 4.62 12.24 -14.30
N HIS A 123 4.48 12.57 -13.01
CA HIS A 123 3.50 13.55 -12.53
C HIS A 123 4.11 14.81 -11.90
N SER A 124 5.42 14.82 -11.61
CA SER A 124 6.13 15.88 -10.88
C SER A 124 5.56 16.18 -9.48
N CYS A 125 4.87 15.22 -8.87
CA CYS A 125 4.32 15.27 -7.52
C CYS A 125 4.23 13.85 -6.93
N LEU A 126 3.91 13.75 -5.63
CA LEU A 126 3.58 12.47 -4.98
C LEU A 126 2.09 12.15 -5.15
N PRO A 127 1.67 10.87 -4.98
CA PRO A 127 0.26 10.53 -4.90
C PRO A 127 -0.46 11.36 -3.84
N ILE A 128 -1.74 11.66 -4.06
CA ILE A 128 -2.46 12.67 -3.27
C ILE A 128 -2.58 12.37 -1.76
N TRP A 129 -2.36 11.12 -1.33
CA TRP A 129 -2.35 10.73 0.09
C TRP A 129 -0.94 10.40 0.62
N ASN A 130 0.11 10.59 -0.17
CA ASN A 130 1.50 10.56 0.28
C ASN A 130 1.93 11.99 0.63
N ASN A 131 2.10 12.28 1.93
CA ASN A 131 2.44 13.63 2.40
C ASN A 131 3.92 14.01 2.14
N GLU A 132 4.80 13.02 2.19
CA GLU A 132 6.26 13.17 2.07
C GLU A 132 6.90 11.86 1.60
N PHE A 133 8.20 11.91 1.27
CA PHE A 133 9.02 10.78 0.82
C PHE A 133 10.29 10.63 1.68
#